data_AF-A0A921BM27-F1
#
_entry.id   AF-A0A921BM27-F1
#
_cell.length_a   1.000
_cell.length_b   1.000
_cell.length_c   1.000
_cell.angle_alpha   90.00
_cell.angle_beta   90.00
_cell.angle_gamma   90.00
#
_symmetry.space_group_name_H-M   'P 1'
#
loop_
_entity.id
_entity.type
_entity.pdbx_description
1 polymer ?
#
loop_
_entity_poly.entity_id
_entity_poly.type
_entity_poly.pdbx_seq_one_letter_code
_entity_poly.pdbx_strand_id
1 'polypeptide(L)'
;MGWVAAQTDYIHIGSAITSLPTNKEHPVRIAERAAMLDHVTNNRFEFGTGRGAGSHELRTFNVMDPSETKAQWDEVIREIPRMWEQKDYDFDGEFFTVPTPHNILPKPYGKGHPPLWVACGNPPTFAKAGSLGIGAIAFNFEPIHNLRGRVEAYKEAIQDPVEQIGQFRNDNVMMTNACICLEDREEARAVAKAKGRGYLVTMVNMYHDTMPKSPDAITWPNPPVDPGWTDELLDLAIDGGYMLCGNPEEVSEQLNRYQEVGCDQVVFGLPTEGLTHDQTLEMIELFGDRVIPEYDGDRTHSTDRYRAEARRRYPDFQYAIPEDIDVSVIPTTALLPLG
;
A
#
# COMPACT_ATOMS: atom_id res chain seq x y z
N MET A 1 -10.63 6.88 5.80
CA MET A 1 -9.51 6.72 6.76
C MET A 1 -9.76 7.45 8.07
N GLY A 2 -9.92 8.78 8.11
CA GLY A 2 -10.12 9.50 9.39
C GLY A 2 -11.26 8.99 10.28
N TRP A 3 -12.39 8.57 9.70
CA TRP A 3 -13.47 7.94 10.46
C TRP A 3 -13.03 6.63 11.14
N VAL A 4 -12.39 5.71 10.41
CA VAL A 4 -11.89 4.43 10.95
C VAL A 4 -10.80 4.67 12.00
N ALA A 5 -9.90 5.64 11.76
CA ALA A 5 -8.85 6.01 12.70
C ALA A 5 -9.42 6.41 14.08
N ALA A 6 -10.51 7.16 14.08
CA ALA A 6 -11.20 7.57 15.31
C ALA A 6 -11.99 6.46 16.01
N GLN A 7 -12.14 5.29 15.38
CA GLN A 7 -12.84 4.12 15.93
C GLN A 7 -11.89 2.98 16.30
N THR A 8 -10.57 3.18 16.20
CA THR A 8 -9.58 2.11 16.38
C THR A 8 -8.34 2.62 17.10
N ASP A 9 -7.76 1.79 17.97
CA ASP A 9 -6.59 2.15 18.78
C ASP A 9 -5.28 1.49 18.30
N TYR A 10 -5.36 0.29 17.71
CA TYR A 10 -4.17 -0.55 17.47
C TYR A 10 -3.92 -0.87 16.00
N ILE A 11 -4.97 -1.14 15.22
CA ILE A 11 -4.81 -1.61 13.84
C ILE A 11 -4.11 -0.55 12.97
N HIS A 12 -3.14 -0.95 12.17
CA HIS A 12 -2.54 -0.07 11.18
C HIS A 12 -3.54 0.23 10.06
N ILE A 13 -3.51 1.45 9.54
CA ILE A 13 -4.44 1.92 8.50
C ILE A 13 -3.61 2.44 7.34
N GLY A 14 -3.75 1.83 6.16
CA GLY A 14 -2.96 2.19 4.99
C GLY A 14 -3.78 2.68 3.80
N SER A 15 -3.14 3.44 2.92
CA SER A 15 -3.64 3.65 1.56
C SER A 15 -3.09 2.58 0.61
N ALA A 16 -3.96 1.95 -0.18
CA ALA A 16 -3.59 0.95 -1.19
C ALA A 16 -4.37 1.21 -2.50
N ILE A 17 -4.24 2.40 -3.12
CA ILE A 17 -3.11 3.34 -3.03
C ILE A 17 -3.55 4.82 -2.94
N THR A 18 -2.63 5.68 -2.51
CA THR A 18 -2.60 7.11 -2.87
C THR A 18 -1.94 7.28 -4.24
N SER A 19 -2.68 7.84 -5.20
CA SER A 19 -2.20 8.04 -6.58
C SER A 19 -1.45 9.36 -6.70
N LEU A 20 -0.18 9.30 -7.15
CA LEU A 20 0.77 10.44 -7.17
C LEU A 20 0.88 11.28 -8.47
N PRO A 21 0.10 11.09 -9.56
CA PRO A 21 0.14 12.03 -10.69
C PRO A 21 -0.17 13.48 -10.27
N THR A 22 0.69 14.41 -10.63
CA THR A 22 0.69 15.80 -10.12
C THR A 22 -0.49 16.62 -10.62
N ASN A 23 -1.05 16.27 -11.78
CA ASN A 23 -2.28 16.87 -12.30
C ASN A 23 -3.51 16.61 -11.42
N LYS A 24 -3.49 15.54 -10.61
CA LYS A 24 -4.62 15.20 -9.72
C LYS A 24 -4.58 15.99 -8.44
N GLU A 25 -3.40 16.03 -7.81
CA GLU A 25 -3.20 16.68 -6.53
C GLU A 25 -1.73 17.11 -6.42
N HIS A 26 -1.52 18.35 -5.97
CA HIS A 26 -0.17 18.88 -5.82
C HIS A 26 0.61 18.07 -4.76
N PRO A 27 1.86 17.65 -4.99
CA PRO A 27 2.65 16.81 -4.07
C PRO A 27 2.72 17.32 -2.63
N VAL A 28 2.82 18.64 -2.43
CA VAL A 28 2.73 19.27 -1.10
C VAL A 28 1.45 18.86 -0.37
N ARG A 29 0.28 18.91 -1.01
CA ARG A 29 -0.99 18.51 -0.39
C ARG A 29 -1.02 17.03 -0.04
N ILE A 30 -0.41 16.19 -0.86
CA ILE A 30 -0.27 14.75 -0.58
C ILE A 30 0.59 14.55 0.68
N ALA A 31 1.75 15.20 0.78
CA ALA A 31 2.65 15.12 1.92
C ALA A 31 1.98 15.62 3.22
N GLU A 32 1.28 16.76 3.15
CA GLU A 32 0.53 17.32 4.29
C GLU A 32 -0.56 16.35 4.78
N ARG A 33 -1.34 15.77 3.86
CA ARG A 33 -2.42 14.85 4.20
C ARG A 33 -1.91 13.54 4.78
N ALA A 34 -0.83 12.99 4.22
CA ALA A 34 -0.21 11.78 4.74
C ALA A 34 0.39 12.01 6.14
N ALA A 35 1.05 13.16 6.38
CA ALA A 35 1.50 13.53 7.72
C ALA A 35 0.31 13.75 8.68
N MET A 36 -0.75 14.43 8.25
CA MET A 36 -1.95 14.60 9.08
C MET A 36 -2.60 13.26 9.42
N LEU A 37 -2.64 12.32 8.47
CA LEU A 37 -3.14 10.97 8.72
C LEU A 37 -2.30 10.26 9.78
N ASP A 38 -0.98 10.41 9.74
CA ASP A 38 -0.07 9.87 10.75
C ASP A 38 -0.31 10.44 12.16
N HIS A 39 -0.67 11.73 12.26
CA HIS A 39 -1.10 12.34 13.53
C HIS A 39 -2.42 11.77 14.02
N VAL A 40 -3.46 11.70 13.19
CA VAL A 40 -4.78 11.24 13.64
C VAL A 40 -4.83 9.73 13.91
N THR A 41 -3.91 8.96 13.33
CA THR A 41 -3.77 7.53 13.62
C THR A 41 -2.78 7.26 14.76
N ASN A 42 -2.11 8.27 15.31
CA ASN A 42 -1.05 8.10 16.31
C ASN A 42 0.02 7.10 15.84
N ASN A 43 0.72 7.41 14.74
CA ASN A 43 1.82 6.60 14.18
C ASN A 43 1.42 5.33 13.41
N ARG A 44 0.12 5.03 13.27
CA ARG A 44 -0.39 3.80 12.63
C ARG A 44 -0.71 3.97 11.14
N PHE A 45 -0.34 5.09 10.52
CA PHE A 45 -0.64 5.32 9.10
C PHE A 45 0.45 4.71 8.22
N GLU A 46 0.03 3.93 7.22
CA GLU A 46 0.92 3.39 6.20
C GLU A 46 0.64 4.02 4.83
N PHE A 47 1.68 4.60 4.23
CA PHE A 47 1.54 5.41 3.03
C PHE A 47 1.85 4.59 1.77
N GLY A 48 0.87 3.80 1.33
CA GLY A 48 0.98 3.09 0.07
C GLY A 48 0.58 3.93 -1.12
N THR A 49 1.40 3.87 -2.17
CA THR A 49 1.39 4.79 -3.29
C THR A 49 1.36 4.06 -4.63
N GLY A 50 1.05 4.79 -5.69
CA GLY A 50 1.25 4.30 -7.05
C GLY A 50 0.83 5.32 -8.10
N ARG A 51 0.81 4.86 -9.34
CA ARG A 51 0.63 5.72 -10.52
C ARG A 51 -0.82 5.91 -10.99
N GLY A 52 -1.79 5.32 -10.28
CA GLY A 52 -3.21 5.30 -10.66
C GLY A 52 -3.64 4.01 -11.36
N ALA A 53 -4.96 3.85 -11.50
CA ALA A 53 -5.67 2.66 -11.92
C ALA A 53 -5.78 2.50 -13.45
N GLY A 54 -5.98 3.60 -14.18
CA GLY A 54 -6.19 3.54 -15.62
C GLY A 54 -6.70 4.83 -16.24
N SER A 55 -6.83 4.84 -17.56
CA SER A 55 -7.24 6.01 -18.32
C SER A 55 -8.60 6.58 -17.89
N HIS A 56 -9.50 5.75 -17.36
CA HIS A 56 -10.78 6.21 -16.82
C HIS A 56 -10.59 7.20 -15.66
N GLU A 57 -9.70 6.90 -14.72
CA GLU A 57 -9.34 7.80 -13.62
C GLU A 57 -8.49 8.98 -14.11
N LEU A 58 -7.44 8.69 -14.88
CA LEU A 58 -6.40 9.65 -15.24
C LEU A 58 -6.90 10.75 -16.18
N ARG A 59 -7.73 10.40 -17.17
CA ARG A 59 -8.22 11.38 -18.16
C ARG A 59 -9.18 12.39 -17.55
N THR A 60 -9.87 12.05 -16.45
CA THR A 60 -10.69 13.02 -15.69
C THR A 60 -9.86 14.19 -15.16
N PHE A 61 -8.57 13.97 -14.94
CA PHE A 61 -7.61 15.00 -14.49
C PHE A 61 -6.66 15.44 -15.61
N ASN A 62 -7.05 15.24 -16.88
CA ASN A 62 -6.28 15.61 -18.07
C ASN A 62 -4.90 14.94 -18.18
N VAL A 63 -4.69 13.79 -17.53
CA VAL A 63 -3.51 12.96 -17.75
C VAL A 63 -3.79 12.06 -18.95
N MET A 64 -3.37 12.52 -20.13
CA MET A 64 -3.73 11.90 -21.40
C MET A 64 -2.77 10.80 -21.83
N ASP A 65 -1.49 10.92 -21.47
CA ASP A 65 -0.50 9.87 -21.65
C ASP A 65 -0.25 9.12 -20.34
N PRO A 66 -0.75 7.87 -20.21
CA PRO A 66 -0.46 7.05 -19.04
C PRO A 66 1.03 6.81 -18.84
N SER A 67 1.87 6.89 -19.88
CA SER A 67 3.31 6.63 -19.79
C SER A 67 4.02 7.59 -18.82
N GLU A 68 3.57 8.86 -18.76
CA GLU A 68 4.12 9.92 -17.91
C GLU A 68 3.91 9.65 -16.41
N THR A 69 2.83 8.94 -16.05
CA THR A 69 2.50 8.72 -14.62
C THR A 69 3.56 7.93 -13.85
N LYS A 70 4.39 7.14 -14.54
CA LYS A 70 5.52 6.46 -13.91
C LYS A 70 6.61 7.46 -13.52
N ALA A 71 6.94 8.39 -14.42
CA ALA A 71 7.95 9.41 -14.18
C ALA A 71 7.47 10.41 -13.11
N GLN A 72 6.20 10.82 -13.17
CA GLN A 72 5.56 11.62 -12.13
C GLN A 72 5.65 10.94 -10.76
N TRP A 73 5.27 9.66 -10.66
CA TRP A 73 5.38 8.92 -9.41
C TRP A 73 6.84 8.85 -8.91
N ASP A 74 7.80 8.58 -9.81
CA ASP A 74 9.22 8.44 -9.47
C ASP A 74 9.82 9.75 -8.94
N GLU A 75 9.44 10.90 -9.51
CA GLU A 75 9.80 12.22 -9.01
C GLU A 75 9.13 12.50 -7.64
N VAL A 76 7.80 12.36 -7.58
CA VAL A 76 7.03 12.75 -6.39
C VAL A 76 7.38 11.91 -5.15
N ILE A 77 7.56 10.59 -5.30
CA ILE A 77 7.81 9.72 -4.13
C ILE A 77 9.14 10.04 -3.43
N ARG A 78 10.14 10.55 -4.17
CA ARG A 78 11.44 10.98 -3.62
C ARG A 78 11.35 12.28 -2.84
N GLU A 79 10.44 13.14 -3.25
CA GLU A 79 10.32 14.47 -2.70
C GLU A 79 9.44 14.52 -1.45
N ILE A 80 8.49 13.60 -1.29
CA ILE A 80 7.64 13.55 -0.09
C ILE A 80 8.46 13.42 1.22
N PRO A 81 9.44 12.49 1.36
CA PRO A 81 10.31 12.44 2.53
C PRO A 81 11.13 13.72 2.76
N ARG A 82 11.56 14.39 1.69
CA ARG A 82 12.24 15.69 1.79
C ARG A 82 11.31 16.76 2.37
N MET A 83 10.06 16.84 1.90
CA MET A 83 9.06 17.76 2.45
C MET A 83 8.82 17.52 3.96
N TRP A 84 8.89 16.26 4.41
CA TRP A 84 8.73 15.91 5.82
C TRP A 84 9.96 16.20 6.69
N GLU A 85 11.16 16.25 6.12
CA GLU A 85 12.39 16.50 6.87
C GLU A 85 12.87 17.95 6.80
N GLN A 86 12.73 18.62 5.65
CA GLN A 86 13.32 19.95 5.41
C GLN A 86 12.38 21.07 5.88
N LYS A 87 12.95 22.21 6.31
CA LYS A 87 12.23 23.41 6.76
C LYS A 87 12.19 24.51 5.71
N ASP A 88 13.12 24.50 4.76
CA ASP A 88 13.22 25.43 3.65
C ASP A 88 13.10 24.67 2.32
N TYR A 89 12.15 23.73 2.27
CA TYR A 89 11.93 22.91 1.09
C TYR A 89 11.49 23.77 -0.09
N ASP A 90 12.26 23.69 -1.16
CA ASP A 90 11.89 24.09 -2.51
C ASP A 90 12.28 22.97 -3.48
N PHE A 91 11.73 23.06 -4.69
CA PHE A 91 11.96 22.07 -5.72
C PHE A 91 11.58 22.63 -7.08
N ASP A 92 12.43 22.44 -8.07
CA ASP A 92 12.15 22.75 -9.47
C ASP A 92 12.29 21.48 -10.29
N GLY A 93 11.20 20.70 -10.33
CA GLY A 93 11.12 19.42 -11.02
C GLY A 93 10.47 19.51 -12.40
N GLU A 94 10.40 18.37 -13.07
CA GLU A 94 9.74 18.27 -14.37
C GLU A 94 8.21 18.30 -14.22
N PHE A 95 7.68 17.71 -13.15
CA PHE A 95 6.23 17.50 -12.99
C PHE A 95 5.58 18.39 -11.93
N PHE A 96 6.37 18.98 -11.03
CA PHE A 96 5.89 20.01 -10.11
C PHE A 96 7.02 20.92 -9.64
N THR A 97 6.64 22.12 -9.17
CA THR A 97 7.57 23.12 -8.66
C THR A 97 7.06 23.68 -7.33
N VAL A 98 7.96 23.87 -6.38
CA VAL A 98 7.80 24.71 -5.19
C VAL A 98 8.82 25.84 -5.31
N PRO A 99 8.41 27.03 -5.78
CA PRO A 99 9.34 28.02 -6.35
C PRO A 99 10.17 28.80 -5.32
N THR A 100 9.79 28.76 -4.04
CA THR A 100 10.55 29.39 -2.97
C THR A 100 10.62 28.47 -1.77
N PRO A 101 11.63 28.62 -0.90
CA PRO A 101 11.77 27.79 0.28
C PRO A 101 10.57 27.89 1.21
N HIS A 102 9.98 26.75 1.58
CA HIS A 102 8.84 26.67 2.49
C HIS A 102 8.97 25.52 3.48
N ASN A 103 8.44 25.74 4.69
CA ASN A 103 8.28 24.67 5.66
C ASN A 103 6.92 23.98 5.44
N ILE A 104 6.93 22.82 4.79
CA ILE A 104 5.71 22.03 4.58
C ILE A 104 5.27 21.41 5.90
N LEU A 105 4.03 21.66 6.33
CA LEU A 105 3.50 21.24 7.64
C LEU A 105 2.11 20.60 7.49
N PRO A 106 1.74 19.61 8.33
CA PRO A 106 2.50 19.12 9.48
C PRO A 106 3.67 18.20 9.08
N LYS A 107 4.64 18.03 9.99
CA LYS A 107 5.62 16.94 9.90
C LYS A 107 4.98 15.63 10.37
N PRO A 108 5.44 14.46 9.92
CA PRO A 108 4.99 13.17 10.43
C PRO A 108 4.97 13.09 11.96
N TYR A 109 4.09 12.24 12.48
CA TYR A 109 3.95 12.02 13.90
C TYR A 109 5.05 11.08 14.41
N GLY A 110 5.52 11.30 15.64
CA GLY A 110 6.49 10.41 16.27
C GLY A 110 7.88 10.41 15.62
N LYS A 111 8.58 9.28 15.78
CA LYS A 111 9.92 9.06 15.22
C LYS A 111 9.77 8.36 13.86
N GLY A 112 10.29 8.96 12.80
CA GLY A 112 10.14 8.40 11.45
C GLY A 112 8.95 9.01 10.69
N HIS A 113 8.94 8.87 9.36
CA HIS A 113 7.76 9.12 8.53
C HIS A 113 6.87 7.87 8.39
N PRO A 114 5.62 7.97 7.89
CA PRO A 114 4.79 6.82 7.54
C PRO A 114 5.55 5.80 6.68
N PRO A 115 5.44 4.48 6.95
CA PRO A 115 6.03 3.46 6.10
C PRO A 115 5.57 3.65 4.65
N LEU A 116 6.53 3.71 3.74
CA LEU A 116 6.26 3.92 2.32
C LEU A 116 6.02 2.58 1.64
N TRP A 117 5.00 2.53 0.78
CA TRP A 117 4.73 1.37 -0.07
C TRP A 117 4.47 1.77 -1.52
N VAL A 118 4.71 0.86 -2.44
CA VAL A 118 4.34 1.02 -3.85
C VAL A 118 3.60 -0.19 -4.39
N ALA A 119 2.50 0.06 -5.11
CA ALA A 119 1.78 -0.96 -5.84
C ALA A 119 2.65 -1.54 -6.97
N CYS A 120 2.85 -2.85 -6.94
CA CYS A 120 3.69 -3.61 -7.85
C CYS A 120 2.85 -4.55 -8.70
N GLY A 121 3.05 -4.51 -10.03
CA GLY A 121 2.37 -5.40 -10.98
C GLY A 121 3.29 -6.35 -11.75
N ASN A 122 4.61 -6.13 -11.73
CA ASN A 122 5.58 -6.89 -12.52
C ASN A 122 6.97 -6.89 -11.83
N PRO A 123 7.86 -7.85 -12.16
CA PRO A 123 9.17 -7.98 -11.50
C PRO A 123 10.01 -6.69 -11.47
N PRO A 124 10.08 -5.87 -12.54
CA PRO A 124 10.80 -4.59 -12.48
C PRO A 124 10.28 -3.62 -11.42
N THR A 125 8.99 -3.64 -11.11
CA THR A 125 8.41 -2.76 -10.07
C THR A 125 8.78 -3.24 -8.67
N PHE A 126 8.82 -4.56 -8.44
CA PHE A 126 9.32 -5.16 -7.20
C PHE A 126 10.80 -4.82 -6.96
N ALA A 127 11.66 -5.03 -7.97
CA ALA A 127 13.07 -4.65 -7.88
C ALA A 127 13.25 -3.15 -7.62
N LYS A 128 12.44 -2.30 -8.27
CA LYS A 128 12.44 -0.85 -8.03
C LYS A 128 12.04 -0.50 -6.60
N ALA A 129 11.00 -1.12 -6.05
CA ALA A 129 10.59 -0.91 -4.66
C ALA A 129 11.73 -1.23 -3.68
N GLY A 130 12.38 -2.39 -3.84
CA GLY A 130 13.55 -2.77 -3.05
C GLY A 130 14.71 -1.79 -3.21
N SER A 131 15.02 -1.38 -4.44
CA SER A 131 16.09 -0.41 -4.73
C SER A 131 15.87 0.97 -4.12
N LEU A 132 14.61 1.31 -3.79
CA LEU A 132 14.23 2.57 -3.15
C LEU A 132 14.14 2.48 -1.62
N GLY A 133 14.23 1.28 -1.05
CA GLY A 133 14.06 1.11 0.40
C GLY A 133 12.61 1.08 0.89
N ILE A 134 11.63 0.87 0.01
CA ILE A 134 10.19 0.96 0.33
C ILE A 134 9.50 -0.39 0.21
N GLY A 135 8.34 -0.54 0.85
CA GLY A 135 7.58 -1.78 0.84
C GLY A 135 6.91 -2.03 -0.51
N ALA A 136 6.70 -3.30 -0.86
CA ALA A 136 5.97 -3.70 -2.06
C ALA A 136 4.57 -4.19 -1.67
N ILE A 137 3.53 -3.66 -2.31
CA ILE A 137 2.16 -4.20 -2.22
C ILE A 137 1.70 -4.67 -3.60
N ALA A 138 1.09 -5.84 -3.70
CA ALA A 138 0.62 -6.38 -4.98
C ALA A 138 -0.68 -7.15 -4.82
N PHE A 139 -1.32 -7.46 -5.96
CA PHE A 139 -2.43 -8.39 -6.05
C PHE A 139 -1.94 -9.73 -6.58
N ASN A 140 -2.50 -10.83 -6.08
CA ASN A 140 -2.26 -12.13 -6.67
C ASN A 140 -3.23 -12.38 -7.85
N PHE A 141 -2.69 -12.49 -9.06
CA PHE A 141 -3.45 -12.80 -10.29
C PHE A 141 -2.95 -14.05 -11.01
N GLU A 142 -1.95 -14.73 -10.45
CA GLU A 142 -1.27 -15.88 -11.05
C GLU A 142 -1.13 -16.98 -9.99
N PRO A 143 -0.74 -18.20 -10.41
CA PRO A 143 -0.42 -19.22 -9.44
C PRO A 143 0.67 -18.73 -8.48
N ILE A 144 0.49 -18.94 -7.19
CA ILE A 144 1.32 -18.36 -6.12
C ILE A 144 2.82 -18.58 -6.30
N HIS A 145 3.23 -19.74 -6.84
CA HIS A 145 4.63 -20.07 -7.10
C HIS A 145 5.29 -19.15 -8.14
N ASN A 146 4.51 -18.53 -9.04
CA ASN A 146 5.02 -17.55 -10.01
C ASN A 146 5.39 -16.22 -9.36
N LEU A 147 4.97 -15.98 -8.11
CA LEU A 147 5.38 -14.80 -7.34
C LEU A 147 6.83 -14.88 -6.87
N ARG A 148 7.41 -16.09 -6.74
CA ARG A 148 8.74 -16.30 -6.15
C ARG A 148 9.80 -15.38 -6.76
N GLY A 149 9.93 -15.37 -8.09
CA GLY A 149 10.92 -14.51 -8.76
C GLY A 149 10.67 -13.00 -8.58
N ARG A 150 9.42 -12.58 -8.37
CA ARG A 150 9.08 -11.17 -8.09
C ARG A 150 9.49 -10.79 -6.67
N VAL A 151 9.18 -11.66 -5.71
CA VAL A 151 9.55 -11.48 -4.29
C VAL A 151 11.06 -11.52 -4.12
N GLU A 152 11.75 -12.47 -4.75
CA GLU A 152 13.22 -12.57 -4.73
C GLU A 152 13.87 -11.30 -5.28
N ALA A 153 13.39 -10.78 -6.41
CA ALA A 153 13.92 -9.53 -6.98
C ALA A 153 13.77 -8.33 -6.02
N TYR A 154 12.68 -8.28 -5.25
CA TYR A 154 12.50 -7.29 -4.20
C TYR A 154 13.46 -7.53 -3.02
N LYS A 155 13.46 -8.75 -2.48
CA LYS A 155 14.22 -9.14 -1.30
C LYS A 155 15.72 -9.03 -1.50
N GLU A 156 16.22 -9.23 -2.72
CA GLU A 156 17.60 -8.95 -3.10
C GLU A 156 17.88 -7.44 -3.08
N ALA A 157 17.04 -6.65 -3.78
CA ALA A 157 17.27 -5.22 -3.93
C ALA A 157 17.15 -4.43 -2.61
N ILE A 158 16.30 -4.86 -1.67
CA ILE A 158 16.10 -4.18 -0.38
C ILE A 158 17.27 -4.36 0.61
N GLN A 159 18.13 -5.38 0.41
CA GLN A 159 19.31 -5.58 1.26
C GLN A 159 20.35 -4.48 1.07
N ASP A 160 20.46 -3.93 -0.13
CA ASP A 160 21.33 -2.78 -0.44
C ASP A 160 20.64 -1.85 -1.45
N PRO A 161 19.68 -1.02 -0.98
CA PRO A 161 18.95 -0.12 -1.85
C PRO A 161 19.89 0.86 -2.54
N VAL A 162 19.84 0.88 -3.87
CA VAL A 162 20.56 1.86 -4.70
C VAL A 162 20.30 3.29 -4.23
N GLU A 163 19.08 3.58 -3.81
CA GLU A 163 18.66 4.89 -3.33
C GLU A 163 17.62 4.77 -2.22
N GLN A 164 18.05 4.75 -0.96
CA GLN A 164 17.13 4.78 0.19
C GLN A 164 16.38 6.13 0.28
N ILE A 165 15.13 6.25 -0.18
CA ILE A 165 14.45 7.56 -0.22
C ILE A 165 13.88 8.01 1.14
N GLY A 166 13.62 7.06 2.05
CA GLY A 166 13.08 7.32 3.38
C GLY A 166 14.10 7.19 4.51
N GLN A 167 13.67 7.47 5.73
CA GLN A 167 14.49 7.42 6.96
C GLN A 167 14.85 5.99 7.40
N PHE A 168 14.15 4.99 6.87
CA PHE A 168 14.34 3.57 7.17
C PHE A 168 13.90 2.72 5.99
N ARG A 169 14.38 1.47 5.93
CA ARG A 169 13.93 0.47 4.96
C ARG A 169 12.62 -0.14 5.44
N ASN A 170 11.63 -0.20 4.56
CA ASN A 170 10.45 -1.03 4.78
C ASN A 170 10.66 -2.33 4.00
N ASP A 171 11.20 -3.37 4.64
CA ASP A 171 11.45 -4.70 4.04
C ASP A 171 10.23 -5.62 4.21
N ASN A 172 9.14 -5.24 3.56
CA ASN A 172 7.91 -6.01 3.54
C ASN A 172 7.34 -6.13 2.13
N VAL A 173 6.88 -7.33 1.82
CA VAL A 173 6.03 -7.65 0.67
C VAL A 173 4.64 -8.03 1.17
N MET A 174 3.66 -7.19 0.84
CA MET A 174 2.25 -7.42 1.09
C MET A 174 1.56 -7.96 -0.17
N MET A 175 0.84 -9.07 -0.03
CA MET A 175 0.07 -9.66 -1.11
C MET A 175 -1.43 -9.59 -0.82
N THR A 176 -2.19 -9.03 -1.76
CA THR A 176 -3.64 -8.95 -1.68
C THR A 176 -4.27 -10.17 -2.31
N ASN A 177 -5.15 -10.85 -1.59
CA ASN A 177 -5.90 -11.98 -2.11
C ASN A 177 -7.34 -12.05 -1.59
N ALA A 178 -8.17 -12.91 -2.18
CA ALA A 178 -9.49 -13.23 -1.65
C ALA A 178 -9.37 -14.26 -0.52
N CYS A 179 -10.16 -14.09 0.55
CA CYS A 179 -10.28 -15.07 1.62
C CYS A 179 -11.74 -15.25 2.03
N ILE A 180 -12.14 -16.50 2.29
CA ILE A 180 -13.42 -16.89 2.87
C ILE A 180 -13.11 -17.91 3.98
N CYS A 181 -13.12 -17.43 5.22
CA CYS A 181 -12.85 -18.24 6.40
C CYS A 181 -14.11 -18.25 7.27
N LEU A 182 -14.82 -19.38 7.34
CA LEU A 182 -16.00 -19.57 8.20
C LEU A 182 -15.80 -20.84 9.04
N GLU A 183 -16.49 -20.97 10.17
CA GLU A 183 -16.32 -22.16 11.04
C GLU A 183 -16.77 -23.44 10.31
N ASP A 184 -17.89 -23.37 9.57
CA ASP A 184 -18.35 -24.45 8.71
C ASP A 184 -17.67 -24.37 7.33
N ARG A 185 -16.79 -25.34 7.08
CA ARG A 185 -16.12 -25.55 5.80
C ARG A 185 -17.09 -25.62 4.61
N GLU A 186 -18.20 -26.34 4.74
CA GLU A 186 -19.14 -26.51 3.63
C GLU A 186 -19.87 -25.21 3.32
N GLU A 187 -20.15 -24.40 4.35
CA GLU A 187 -20.68 -23.05 4.18
C GLU A 187 -19.67 -22.14 3.49
N ALA A 188 -18.40 -22.12 3.94
CA ALA A 188 -17.34 -21.33 3.31
C ALA A 188 -17.25 -21.65 1.81
N ARG A 189 -17.25 -22.93 1.45
CA ARG A 189 -17.21 -23.38 0.05
C ARG A 189 -18.49 -23.04 -0.71
N ALA A 190 -19.66 -23.14 -0.09
CA ALA A 190 -20.92 -22.73 -0.72
C ALA A 190 -20.94 -21.23 -1.04
N VAL A 191 -20.43 -20.40 -0.11
CA VAL A 191 -20.27 -18.95 -0.31
C VAL A 191 -19.26 -18.63 -1.41
N ALA A 192 -18.14 -19.35 -1.47
CA ALA A 192 -17.14 -19.19 -2.53
C ALA A 192 -17.72 -19.40 -3.93
N LYS A 193 -18.68 -20.33 -4.05
CA LYS A 193 -19.37 -20.70 -5.29
C LYS A 193 -20.66 -19.90 -5.53
N ALA A 194 -21.00 -18.93 -4.67
CA ALA A 194 -22.24 -18.18 -4.78
C ALA A 194 -22.30 -17.31 -6.05
N LYS A 195 -23.52 -17.15 -6.60
CA LYS A 195 -23.76 -16.31 -7.78
C LYS A 195 -23.43 -14.85 -7.50
N GLY A 196 -22.85 -14.17 -8.49
CA GLY A 196 -22.44 -12.76 -8.40
C GLY A 196 -20.95 -12.57 -8.09
N ARG A 197 -20.22 -13.65 -7.78
CA ARG A 197 -18.76 -13.67 -7.73
C ARG A 197 -18.17 -13.43 -9.12
N GLY A 198 -17.24 -12.48 -9.21
CA GLY A 198 -16.59 -12.08 -10.48
C GLY A 198 -16.96 -10.67 -10.92
N TYR A 199 -17.81 -9.97 -10.16
CA TYR A 199 -18.17 -8.58 -10.46
C TYR A 199 -16.95 -7.65 -10.32
N LEU A 200 -16.13 -7.80 -9.28
CA LEU A 200 -14.92 -7.03 -9.05
C LEU A 200 -13.93 -7.23 -10.18
N VAL A 201 -13.70 -8.49 -10.60
CA VAL A 201 -12.85 -8.81 -11.75
C VAL A 201 -13.38 -8.16 -13.03
N THR A 202 -14.70 -8.13 -13.21
CA THR A 202 -15.35 -7.42 -14.33
C THR A 202 -15.11 -5.92 -14.25
N MET A 203 -15.24 -5.30 -13.07
CA MET A 203 -14.98 -3.87 -12.86
C MET A 203 -13.50 -3.52 -13.10
N VAL A 204 -12.58 -4.36 -12.64
CA VAL A 204 -11.14 -4.20 -12.89
C VAL A 204 -10.87 -4.22 -14.39
N ASN A 205 -11.33 -5.24 -15.13
CA ASN A 205 -11.12 -5.31 -16.57
C ASN A 205 -11.81 -4.19 -17.37
N MET A 206 -12.86 -3.59 -16.80
CA MET A 206 -13.60 -2.49 -17.42
C MET A 206 -12.87 -1.16 -17.25
N TYR A 207 -12.45 -0.83 -16.04
CA TYR A 207 -11.96 0.50 -15.68
C TYR A 207 -10.42 0.60 -15.60
N HIS A 208 -9.72 -0.52 -15.41
CA HIS A 208 -8.27 -0.57 -15.42
C HIS A 208 -7.75 -1.00 -16.79
N ASP A 209 -6.81 -0.22 -17.32
CA ASP A 209 -6.07 -0.49 -18.56
C ASP A 209 -4.56 -0.37 -18.37
N THR A 210 -4.10 -0.23 -17.12
CA THR A 210 -2.68 -0.29 -16.73
C THR A 210 -2.18 -1.71 -16.54
N MET A 211 -3.08 -2.68 -16.52
CA MET A 211 -2.80 -4.11 -16.42
C MET A 211 -3.32 -4.82 -17.68
N PRO A 212 -2.68 -5.91 -18.11
CA PRO A 212 -3.21 -6.72 -19.21
C PRO A 212 -4.63 -7.18 -18.89
N LYS A 213 -5.56 -6.94 -19.81
CA LYS A 213 -6.92 -7.47 -19.69
C LYS A 213 -6.89 -8.99 -19.91
N SER A 214 -7.77 -9.70 -19.23
CA SER A 214 -7.99 -11.12 -19.55
C SER A 214 -8.45 -11.24 -21.02
N PRO A 215 -7.97 -12.23 -21.80
CA PRO A 215 -8.33 -12.40 -23.20
C PRO A 215 -9.85 -12.45 -23.44
N ASP A 216 -10.59 -13.01 -22.49
CA ASP A 216 -12.05 -13.16 -22.52
C ASP A 216 -12.77 -12.20 -21.56
N ALA A 217 -12.12 -11.08 -21.21
CA ALA A 217 -12.68 -10.10 -20.29
C ALA A 217 -14.01 -9.55 -20.79
N ILE A 218 -15.09 -9.83 -20.04
CA ILE A 218 -16.39 -9.23 -20.32
C ILE A 218 -16.38 -7.76 -19.91
N THR A 219 -16.79 -6.88 -20.82
CA THR A 219 -16.94 -5.44 -20.58
C THR A 219 -18.41 -5.02 -20.70
N TRP A 220 -18.76 -3.87 -20.10
CA TRP A 220 -20.10 -3.28 -20.15
C TRP A 220 -20.59 -3.11 -21.60
N PRO A 221 -21.89 -3.33 -21.90
CA PRO A 221 -23.00 -3.61 -20.98
C PRO A 221 -23.28 -5.08 -20.66
N ASN A 222 -22.35 -5.98 -20.97
CA ASN A 222 -22.58 -7.40 -20.75
C ASN A 222 -22.53 -7.76 -19.24
N PRO A 223 -23.35 -8.72 -18.78
CA PRO A 223 -23.34 -9.16 -17.39
C PRO A 223 -21.99 -9.79 -17.01
N PRO A 224 -21.57 -9.70 -15.73
CA PRO A 224 -20.35 -10.35 -15.24
C PRO A 224 -20.30 -11.83 -15.62
N VAL A 225 -19.09 -12.34 -15.86
CA VAL A 225 -18.87 -13.78 -16.07
C VAL A 225 -19.35 -14.50 -14.80
N ASP A 226 -20.31 -15.42 -14.94
CA ASP A 226 -20.49 -16.49 -13.99
C ASP A 226 -19.48 -17.58 -14.39
N PRO A 227 -18.41 -17.79 -13.62
CA PRO A 227 -17.39 -18.79 -13.97
C PRO A 227 -17.93 -20.22 -13.87
N GLY A 228 -19.16 -20.41 -13.38
CA GLY A 228 -19.76 -21.74 -13.23
C GLY A 228 -19.02 -22.55 -12.19
N TRP A 229 -18.76 -21.95 -11.03
CA TRP A 229 -17.97 -22.56 -9.95
C TRP A 229 -18.44 -23.98 -9.61
N THR A 230 -17.57 -24.96 -9.89
CA THR A 230 -17.69 -26.34 -9.39
C THR A 230 -16.74 -26.55 -8.21
N ASP A 231 -16.87 -27.68 -7.52
CA ASP A 231 -15.89 -28.04 -6.49
C ASP A 231 -14.49 -28.23 -7.08
N GLU A 232 -14.35 -28.83 -8.27
CA GLU A 232 -13.03 -29.00 -8.90
C GLU A 232 -12.39 -27.64 -9.27
N LEU A 233 -13.19 -26.67 -9.73
CA LEU A 233 -12.70 -25.33 -10.03
C LEU A 233 -12.29 -24.56 -8.77
N LEU A 234 -13.05 -24.71 -7.69
CA LEU A 234 -12.70 -24.11 -6.40
C LEU A 234 -11.41 -24.71 -5.85
N ASP A 235 -11.26 -26.03 -5.91
CA ASP A 235 -10.04 -26.71 -5.45
C ASP A 235 -8.82 -26.28 -6.27
N LEU A 236 -8.96 -26.15 -7.60
CA LEU A 236 -7.90 -25.61 -8.46
C LEU A 236 -7.54 -24.16 -8.10
N ALA A 237 -8.53 -23.33 -7.76
CA ALA A 237 -8.29 -21.95 -7.35
C ALA A 237 -7.54 -21.87 -6.00
N ILE A 238 -7.91 -22.71 -5.03
CA ILE A 238 -7.24 -22.83 -3.73
C ILE A 238 -5.80 -23.36 -3.92
N ASP A 239 -5.62 -24.40 -4.73
CA ASP A 239 -4.31 -25.00 -5.01
C ASP A 239 -3.37 -24.06 -5.76
N GLY A 240 -3.91 -23.26 -6.68
CA GLY A 240 -3.17 -22.19 -7.33
C GLY A 240 -2.88 -21.00 -6.42
N GLY A 241 -3.53 -20.87 -5.26
CA GLY A 241 -3.45 -19.70 -4.39
C GLY A 241 -4.22 -18.49 -4.91
N TYR A 242 -5.19 -18.66 -5.80
CA TYR A 242 -6.05 -17.57 -6.28
C TYR A 242 -7.10 -17.12 -5.26
N MET A 243 -7.34 -17.93 -4.24
CA MET A 243 -8.28 -17.67 -3.15
C MET A 243 -7.89 -18.54 -1.95
N LEU A 244 -8.13 -18.02 -0.75
CA LEU A 244 -8.17 -18.83 0.45
C LEU A 244 -9.62 -19.14 0.80
N CYS A 245 -9.93 -20.40 1.07
CA CYS A 245 -11.30 -20.81 1.37
C CYS A 245 -11.31 -22.06 2.25
N GLY A 246 -12.10 -22.03 3.32
CA GLY A 246 -12.29 -23.17 4.21
C GLY A 246 -12.57 -22.75 5.65
N ASN A 247 -12.30 -23.67 6.57
CA ASN A 247 -12.26 -23.39 8.00
C ASN A 247 -10.91 -22.77 8.41
N PRO A 248 -10.75 -22.28 9.66
CA PRO A 248 -9.51 -21.62 10.09
C PRO A 248 -8.25 -22.47 9.91
N GLU A 249 -8.33 -23.78 10.13
CA GLU A 249 -7.19 -24.69 9.96
C GLU A 249 -6.77 -24.82 8.49
N GLU A 250 -7.73 -24.98 7.58
CA GLU A 250 -7.47 -25.04 6.12
C GLU A 250 -6.93 -23.70 5.60
N VAL A 251 -7.50 -22.57 6.04
CA VAL A 251 -7.04 -21.23 5.65
C VAL A 251 -5.61 -21.00 6.15
N SER A 252 -5.30 -21.43 7.37
CA SER A 252 -3.95 -21.37 7.91
C SER A 252 -2.99 -22.25 7.09
N GLU A 253 -3.36 -23.48 6.72
CA GLU A 253 -2.52 -24.28 5.82
C GLU A 253 -2.25 -23.59 4.47
N GLN A 254 -3.27 -22.94 3.90
CA GLN A 254 -3.16 -22.23 2.63
C GLN A 254 -2.25 -20.99 2.73
N LEU A 255 -2.23 -20.29 3.87
CA LEU A 255 -1.35 -19.14 4.11
C LEU A 255 0.14 -19.52 4.13
N ASN A 256 0.49 -20.72 4.58
CA ASN A 256 1.89 -21.17 4.56
C ASN A 256 2.52 -21.09 3.16
N ARG A 257 1.72 -21.30 2.11
CA ARG A 257 2.17 -21.21 0.72
C ARG A 257 2.62 -19.79 0.34
N TYR A 258 2.03 -18.74 0.94
CA TYR A 258 2.47 -17.35 0.78
C TYR A 258 3.78 -17.08 1.49
N GLN A 259 3.94 -17.61 2.70
CA GLN A 259 5.17 -17.50 3.45
C GLN A 259 6.34 -18.22 2.74
N GLU A 260 6.09 -19.39 2.14
CA GLU A 260 7.09 -20.15 1.37
C GLU A 260 7.63 -19.42 0.13
N VAL A 261 6.84 -18.51 -0.47
CA VAL A 261 7.30 -17.65 -1.57
C VAL A 261 7.91 -16.34 -1.09
N GLY A 262 7.96 -16.10 0.22
CA GLY A 262 8.60 -14.95 0.86
C GLY A 262 7.70 -13.73 1.03
N CYS A 263 6.38 -13.87 0.95
CA CYS A 263 5.47 -12.79 1.34
C CYS A 263 5.48 -12.61 2.86
N ASP A 264 5.63 -11.37 3.32
CA ASP A 264 5.66 -11.03 4.75
C ASP A 264 4.26 -10.74 5.29
N GLN A 265 3.37 -10.26 4.42
CA GLN A 265 2.00 -9.88 4.79
C GLN A 265 1.02 -10.36 3.72
N VAL A 266 -0.16 -10.80 4.18
CA VAL A 266 -1.31 -11.05 3.30
C VAL A 266 -2.44 -10.16 3.75
N VAL A 267 -3.00 -9.39 2.82
CA VAL A 267 -4.19 -8.57 3.06
C VAL A 267 -5.34 -9.16 2.27
N PHE A 268 -6.51 -9.25 2.91
CA PHE A 268 -7.68 -9.78 2.26
C PHE A 268 -8.53 -8.64 1.73
N GLY A 269 -8.77 -8.66 0.42
CA GLY A 269 -9.93 -7.95 -0.09
C GLY A 269 -11.14 -8.64 0.51
N LEU A 270 -11.87 -7.96 1.40
CA LEU A 270 -13.16 -8.45 1.87
C LEU A 270 -13.97 -8.79 0.61
N PRO A 271 -14.35 -10.05 0.38
CA PRO A 271 -15.13 -10.35 -0.78
C PRO A 271 -16.56 -9.91 -0.47
N THR A 272 -16.85 -8.64 -0.72
CA THR A 272 -18.20 -8.07 -0.58
C THR A 272 -19.22 -8.78 -1.49
N GLU A 273 -18.74 -9.56 -2.45
CA GLU A 273 -19.56 -10.37 -3.34
C GLU A 273 -19.99 -11.66 -2.65
N GLY A 274 -21.26 -11.72 -2.23
CA GLY A 274 -21.90 -12.96 -1.81
C GLY A 274 -21.71 -13.34 -0.34
N LEU A 275 -20.94 -12.58 0.44
CA LEU A 275 -20.95 -12.67 1.91
C LEU A 275 -22.06 -11.79 2.48
N THR A 276 -22.80 -12.32 3.46
CA THR A 276 -23.68 -11.52 4.31
C THR A 276 -22.86 -10.71 5.32
N HIS A 277 -23.49 -9.74 5.98
CA HIS A 277 -22.83 -8.97 7.04
C HIS A 277 -22.36 -9.88 8.19
N ASP A 278 -23.21 -10.82 8.62
CA ASP A 278 -22.90 -11.72 9.73
C ASP A 278 -21.73 -12.64 9.39
N GLN A 279 -21.70 -13.22 8.19
CA GLN A 279 -20.56 -14.02 7.71
C GLN A 279 -19.27 -13.20 7.58
N THR A 280 -19.38 -11.91 7.25
CA THR A 280 -18.21 -11.02 7.22
C THR A 280 -17.66 -10.79 8.62
N LEU A 281 -18.54 -10.59 9.62
CA LEU A 281 -18.13 -10.44 11.01
C LEU A 281 -17.52 -11.72 11.58
N GLU A 282 -18.15 -12.87 11.32
CA GLU A 282 -17.63 -14.18 11.69
C GLU A 282 -16.22 -14.39 11.12
N MET A 283 -16.04 -14.10 9.82
CA MET A 283 -14.73 -14.22 9.18
C MET A 283 -13.68 -13.32 9.84
N ILE A 284 -14.03 -12.06 10.17
CA ILE A 284 -13.11 -11.14 10.86
C ILE A 284 -12.73 -11.68 12.25
N GLU A 285 -13.71 -12.21 13.00
CA GLU A 285 -13.51 -12.76 14.35
C GLU A 285 -12.64 -14.03 14.31
N LEU A 286 -12.99 -15.00 13.46
CA LEU A 286 -12.21 -16.23 13.29
C LEU A 286 -10.78 -15.94 12.83
N PHE A 287 -10.61 -15.01 11.89
CA PHE A 287 -9.28 -14.68 11.41
C PHE A 287 -8.43 -14.03 12.53
N GLY A 288 -9.01 -13.14 13.32
CA GLY A 288 -8.36 -12.51 14.47
C GLY A 288 -8.02 -13.48 15.60
N ASP A 289 -8.92 -14.40 15.92
CA ASP A 289 -8.81 -15.28 17.10
C ASP A 289 -8.08 -16.59 16.81
N ARG A 290 -8.11 -17.07 15.56
CA ARG A 290 -7.63 -18.41 15.20
C ARG A 290 -6.51 -18.41 14.17
N VAL A 291 -6.51 -17.47 13.22
CA VAL A 291 -5.53 -17.47 12.12
C VAL A 291 -4.32 -16.59 12.44
N ILE A 292 -4.52 -15.29 12.72
CA ILE A 292 -3.42 -14.35 13.02
C ILE A 292 -2.48 -14.87 14.13
N PRO A 293 -2.98 -15.43 15.26
CA PRO A 293 -2.10 -15.86 16.35
C PRO A 293 -1.12 -16.99 16.00
N GLU A 294 -1.35 -17.75 14.91
CA GLU A 294 -0.41 -18.77 14.44
C GLU A 294 0.82 -18.17 13.75
N TYR A 295 0.70 -16.96 13.21
CA TYR A 295 1.72 -16.28 12.42
C TYR A 295 2.34 -15.09 13.14
N ASP A 296 1.52 -14.32 13.86
CA ASP A 296 1.91 -13.09 14.51
C ASP A 296 1.32 -12.99 15.92
N GLY A 297 2.14 -13.36 16.91
CA GLY A 297 1.87 -13.16 18.33
C GLY A 297 2.47 -11.86 18.88
N ASP A 298 3.19 -11.09 18.06
CA ASP A 298 3.82 -9.85 18.48
C ASP A 298 2.82 -8.69 18.38
N ARG A 299 2.62 -7.99 19.49
CA ARG A 299 1.74 -6.81 19.49
C ARG A 299 2.38 -5.59 18.83
N THR A 300 3.67 -5.64 18.52
CA THR A 300 4.40 -4.55 17.87
C THR A 300 4.42 -4.80 16.37
N HIS A 301 3.76 -3.93 15.59
CA HIS A 301 3.76 -4.06 14.14
C HIS A 301 5.18 -3.95 13.58
N SER A 302 5.50 -4.71 12.52
CA SER A 302 6.86 -4.74 11.96
C SER A 302 7.37 -3.35 11.56
N THR A 303 6.48 -2.51 11.02
CA THR A 303 6.83 -1.15 10.60
C THR A 303 7.05 -0.18 11.76
N ASP A 304 6.47 -0.42 12.94
CA ASP A 304 6.78 0.36 14.14
C ASP A 304 8.25 0.19 14.57
N ARG A 305 8.81 -1.01 14.36
CA ARG A 305 10.23 -1.30 14.62
C ARG A 305 11.14 -0.51 13.67
N TYR A 306 10.79 -0.45 12.39
CA TYR A 306 11.56 0.34 11.42
C TYR A 306 11.53 1.84 11.75
N ARG A 307 10.36 2.35 12.14
CA ARG A 307 10.19 3.75 12.59
C ARG A 307 11.03 4.06 13.83
N ALA A 308 11.11 3.13 14.78
CA ALA A 308 11.96 3.29 15.96
C ALA A 308 13.45 3.42 15.61
N GLU A 309 13.90 2.89 14.48
CA GLU A 309 15.27 2.98 13.97
C GLU A 309 15.50 4.12 12.96
N ALA A 310 14.46 4.89 12.64
CA ALA A 310 14.50 5.95 11.66
C ALA A 310 15.69 6.91 11.86
N ARG A 311 16.43 7.14 10.77
CA ARG A 311 17.55 8.09 10.71
C ARG A 311 17.27 9.16 9.67
N ARG A 312 17.51 10.40 10.05
CA ARG A 312 17.38 11.55 9.18
C ARG A 312 18.20 11.37 7.89
N ARG A 313 17.60 11.66 6.73
CA ARG A 313 18.26 11.59 5.41
C ARG A 313 18.61 12.96 4.86
N TYR A 314 17.84 13.98 5.21
CA TYR A 314 17.96 15.31 4.62
C TYR A 314 18.29 16.37 5.69
N PRO A 315 19.09 17.40 5.38
CA PRO A 315 19.37 18.48 6.31
C PRO A 315 18.10 19.30 6.60
N ASP A 316 18.03 19.94 7.77
CA ASP A 316 16.93 20.86 8.10
C ASP A 316 16.81 22.01 7.09
N PHE A 317 17.96 22.54 6.66
CA PHE A 317 18.06 23.70 5.78
C PHE A 317 18.98 23.40 4.59
N GLN A 318 18.54 23.72 3.38
CA GLN A 318 19.34 23.68 2.16
C GLN A 318 20.23 24.91 2.01
N TYR A 319 19.76 26.05 2.50
CA TYR A 319 20.45 27.33 2.36
C TYR A 319 21.20 27.69 3.63
N ALA A 320 22.42 28.20 3.47
CA ALA A 320 23.15 28.79 4.59
C ALA A 320 22.42 30.05 5.08
N ILE A 321 22.49 30.30 6.38
CA ILE A 321 22.03 31.57 6.95
C ILE A 321 22.95 32.67 6.37
N PRO A 322 22.40 33.72 5.72
CA PRO A 322 23.19 34.85 5.25
C PRO A 322 24.04 35.45 6.38
N GLU A 323 25.30 35.77 6.10
CA GLU A 323 26.27 36.24 7.10
C GLU A 323 25.85 37.55 7.80
N ASP A 324 24.95 38.30 7.18
CA ASP A 324 24.38 39.55 7.70
C ASP A 324 23.16 39.34 8.62
N ILE A 325 22.68 38.09 8.79
CA ILE A 325 21.59 37.75 9.72
C ILE A 325 22.17 37.31 11.07
N ASP A 326 21.99 38.15 12.08
CA ASP A 326 22.28 37.83 13.48
C ASP A 326 21.15 36.98 14.09
N VAL A 327 21.38 35.67 14.18
CA VAL A 327 20.44 34.71 14.80
C VAL A 327 20.20 34.94 16.30
N SER A 328 21.00 35.78 16.97
CA SER A 328 20.81 36.10 18.39
C SER A 328 19.61 37.03 18.66
N VAL A 329 19.03 37.61 17.60
CA VAL A 329 17.87 38.52 17.67
C VAL A 329 16.54 37.78 17.52
N ILE A 330 16.58 36.49 17.15
CA ILE A 330 15.37 35.66 17.07
C ILE A 330 14.90 35.38 18.52
N PRO A 331 13.64 35.70 18.87
CA PRO A 331 13.12 35.45 20.21
C PRO A 331 13.34 33.99 20.61
N THR A 332 13.80 33.73 21.82
CA THR A 332 14.06 32.37 22.33
C THR A 332 12.83 31.46 22.20
N THR A 333 11.63 32.04 22.16
CA THR A 333 10.36 31.33 21.89
C THR A 333 10.26 30.73 20.48
N ALA A 334 10.97 31.26 19.49
CA ALA A 334 11.01 30.73 18.13
C ALA A 334 12.06 29.62 17.93
N LEU A 335 12.92 29.38 18.93
CA LEU A 335 13.94 28.33 18.95
C LEU A 335 13.54 27.10 19.78
N LEU A 336 12.38 27.13 20.44
CA LEU A 336 11.92 25.99 21.21
C LEU A 336 11.37 24.91 20.27
N PRO A 337 11.87 23.67 20.32
CA PRO A 337 11.16 22.56 19.70
C PRO A 337 9.78 22.47 20.35
N LEU A 338 8.73 22.37 19.53
CA LEU A 338 7.40 21.99 20.00
C LEU A 338 7.57 20.60 20.65
N GLY A 339 7.54 20.59 21.98
CA GLY A 339 7.71 19.39 22.80
C GLY A 339 6.51 18.47 22.76
#